data_AF-A0A6V7KHT2-F1
#
_entry.id   AF-A0A6V7KHT2-F1
#
_cell.length_a   1.000
_cell.length_b   1.000
_cell.length_c   1.000
_cell.angle_alpha   90.00
_cell.angle_beta   90.00
_cell.angle_gamma   90.00
#
_symmetry.space_group_name_H-M   'P 1'
#
loop_
_entity.id
_entity.type
_entity.pdbx_description
1 polymer ?
#
loop_
_entity_poly.entity_id
_entity_poly.type
_entity_poly.pdbx_seq_one_letter_code
_entity_poly.pdbx_strand_id
1 'polypeptide(L)'
;VTKVLITAASFGDFVLHMPEISHDILDRVPHWRSDYEWALIYLNSTRFLLDSVTKRMVDLVVQELNILPRKPKNLNPNSHEHEDIMA
;
A
#
# COMPACT_ATOMS: atom_id res chain seq x y z
N VAL A 1 -18.03 0.01 1.04
CA VAL A 1 -16.87 0.79 1.56
C VAL A 1 -16.23 0.13 2.78
N THR A 2 -16.92 -0.01 3.91
CA THR A 2 -16.31 -0.43 5.19
C THR A 2 -15.53 -1.75 5.17
N LYS A 3 -16.03 -2.81 4.53
CA LYS A 3 -15.31 -4.09 4.42
C LYS A 3 -14.02 -3.97 3.60
N VAL A 4 -14.11 -3.35 2.42
CA VAL A 4 -12.95 -3.12 1.53
C VAL A 4 -11.90 -2.26 2.23
N LEU A 5 -12.34 -1.21 2.94
CA LEU A 5 -11.46 -0.36 3.73
C LEU A 5 -10.73 -1.16 4.80
N ILE A 6 -11.43 -1.91 5.65
CA ILE A 6 -10.81 -2.68 6.74
C ILE A 6 -9.82 -3.70 6.17
N THR A 7 -10.23 -4.48 5.16
CA THR A 7 -9.33 -5.46 4.53
C THR A 7 -8.10 -4.78 3.93
N ALA A 8 -8.28 -3.69 3.20
CA ALA A 8 -7.17 -3.00 2.55
C ALA A 8 -6.23 -2.34 3.55
N ALA A 9 -6.77 -1.77 4.63
CA ALA A 9 -6.03 -1.16 5.72
C ALA A 9 -5.20 -2.20 6.47
N SER A 10 -5.82 -3.31 6.87
CA SER A 10 -5.15 -4.41 7.57
C SER A 10 -4.03 -5.03 6.73
N PHE A 11 -4.24 -5.23 5.43
CA PHE A 11 -3.19 -5.72 4.55
C PHE A 11 -2.15 -4.63 4.24
N GLY A 12 -2.55 -3.36 4.24
CA GLY A 12 -1.66 -2.22 4.07
C GLY A 12 -0.63 -2.12 5.19
N ASP A 13 -1.05 -2.35 6.43
CA ASP A 13 -0.12 -2.44 7.55
C ASP A 13 0.89 -3.58 7.35
N PHE A 14 0.46 -4.74 6.83
CA PHE A 14 1.38 -5.83 6.52
C PHE A 14 2.38 -5.47 5.41
N VAL A 15 1.92 -4.87 4.31
CA VAL A 15 2.77 -4.40 3.21
C VAL A 15 3.80 -3.39 3.70
N LEU A 16 3.39 -2.44 4.54
CA LEU A 16 4.29 -1.39 5.02
C LEU A 16 5.32 -1.88 6.05
N HIS A 17 5.03 -2.91 6.83
CA HIS A 17 5.97 -3.44 7.84
C HIS A 17 6.82 -4.60 7.31
N MET A 18 6.36 -5.33 6.29
CA MET A 18 7.06 -6.49 5.73
C MET A 18 7.02 -6.44 4.20
N PRO A 19 7.64 -5.41 3.59
CA PRO A 19 7.52 -5.19 2.14
C PRO A 19 8.02 -6.38 1.33
N GLU A 20 9.18 -6.96 1.67
CA GLU A 20 9.75 -8.12 0.96
C GLU A 20 8.80 -9.33 0.95
N ILE A 21 8.29 -9.71 2.12
CA ILE A 21 7.37 -10.85 2.27
C ILE A 21 6.07 -10.57 1.52
N SER A 22 5.59 -9.33 1.58
CA SER A 22 4.35 -8.94 0.91
C SER A 22 4.48 -9.00 -0.62
N HIS A 23 5.60 -8.54 -1.18
CA HIS A 23 5.90 -8.68 -2.60
C HIS A 23 5.96 -10.16 -3.01
N ASP A 24 6.69 -10.97 -2.24
CA ASP A 24 6.83 -12.41 -2.49
C ASP A 24 5.47 -13.14 -2.53
N ILE A 25 4.57 -12.82 -1.60
CA ILE A 25 3.23 -13.42 -1.55
C ILE A 25 2.37 -12.97 -2.74
N LEU A 26 2.36 -11.67 -3.03
CA LEU A 26 1.55 -11.10 -4.11
C LEU A 26 2.00 -11.59 -5.49
N ASP A 27 3.30 -11.86 -5.67
CA ASP A 27 3.85 -12.41 -6.91
C ASP A 27 3.57 -13.92 -7.04
N ARG A 28 3.54 -14.67 -5.92
CA ARG A 28 3.16 -16.10 -5.91
C ARG A 28 1.67 -16.32 -6.10
N VAL A 29 0.83 -15.35 -5.74
CA VAL A 29 -0.64 -15.46 -5.77
C VAL A 29 -1.25 -14.30 -6.56
N PRO A 30 -1.24 -14.35 -7.91
CA PRO A 30 -1.59 -13.20 -8.75
C PRO A 30 -3.03 -12.68 -8.57
N HIS A 31 -3.97 -13.55 -8.17
CA HIS A 31 -5.34 -13.12 -7.90
C HIS A 31 -5.43 -12.24 -6.64
N TRP A 32 -4.61 -12.49 -5.61
CA TRP A 32 -4.53 -11.61 -4.43
C TRP A 32 -3.95 -10.25 -4.81
N ARG A 33 -2.93 -10.21 -5.67
CA ARG A 33 -2.41 -8.95 -6.22
C ARG A 33 -3.51 -8.17 -6.93
N SER A 34 -4.26 -8.82 -7.82
CA SER A 34 -5.32 -8.18 -8.60
C SER A 34 -6.45 -7.66 -7.71
N ASP A 35 -6.89 -8.45 -6.73
CA ASP A 35 -7.94 -8.06 -5.78
C ASP A 35 -7.48 -6.90 -4.89
N TYR A 36 -6.22 -6.92 -4.43
CA TYR A 36 -5.66 -5.88 -3.59
C TYR A 36 -5.44 -4.56 -4.35
N GLU A 37 -4.90 -4.63 -5.56
CA GLU A 37 -4.77 -3.48 -6.46
C GLU A 37 -6.14 -2.85 -6.75
N TRP A 38 -7.15 -3.66 -7.03
CA TRP A 38 -8.52 -3.19 -7.21
C TRP A 38 -9.05 -2.50 -5.95
N ALA A 39 -8.82 -3.07 -4.76
CA ALA A 39 -9.25 -2.47 -3.50
C ALA A 39 -8.59 -1.11 -3.25
N LEU A 40 -7.29 -0.98 -3.54
CA LEU A 40 -6.55 0.28 -3.40
C LEU A 40 -7.02 1.33 -4.41
N ILE A 41 -7.24 0.94 -5.67
CA ILE A 41 -7.81 1.83 -6.70
C ILE A 41 -9.21 2.30 -6.30
N TYR A 42 -10.04 1.40 -5.78
CA TYR A 42 -11.37 1.73 -5.28
C TYR A 42 -11.30 2.72 -4.11
N LEU A 43 -10.41 2.50 -3.13
CA LEU A 43 -10.23 3.43 -2.02
C LEU A 43 -9.67 4.78 -2.48
N ASN A 44 -8.79 4.80 -3.48
CA ASN A 44 -8.27 6.03 -4.03
C ASN A 44 -9.32 6.81 -4.86
N SER A 45 -10.25 6.12 -5.53
CA SER A 45 -11.39 6.79 -6.20
C SER A 45 -12.45 7.30 -5.23
N THR A 46 -12.63 6.61 -4.09
CA THR A 46 -13.56 7.01 -3.02
C THR A 46 -12.89 7.82 -1.91
N ARG A 47 -11.73 8.42 -2.20
CA ARG A 47 -10.84 9.08 -1.24
C ARG A 47 -11.50 10.19 -0.43
N PHE A 48 -12.54 10.83 -0.93
CA PHE A 48 -13.30 11.84 -0.20
C PHE A 48 -14.01 11.29 1.05
N LEU A 49 -14.24 9.98 1.12
CA LEU A 49 -14.83 9.28 2.28
C LEU A 49 -13.81 8.87 3.35
N LEU A 50 -12.51 9.03 3.08
CA LEU A 50 -11.43 8.57 3.95
C LEU A 50 -10.91 9.70 4.83
N ASP A 51 -10.50 9.39 6.06
CA ASP A 51 -9.77 10.32 6.93
C ASP A 51 -8.33 10.55 6.42
N SER A 52 -7.63 11.52 6.99
CA SER A 52 -6.27 11.89 6.59
C SER A 52 -5.22 10.80 6.82
N VAL A 53 -5.37 10.00 7.88
CA VAL A 53 -4.44 8.91 8.23
C VAL A 53 -4.60 7.78 7.23
N THR A 54 -5.84 7.35 6.97
CA THR A 54 -6.14 6.32 5.97
C THR A 54 -5.69 6.75 4.57
N LYS A 55 -5.93 8.01 4.18
CA LYS A 55 -5.43 8.59 2.92
C LYS A 55 -3.91 8.45 2.80
N ARG A 56 -3.17 8.73 3.88
CA ARG A 56 -1.71 8.63 3.91
C ARG A 56 -1.25 7.19 3.79
N MET A 57 -1.88 6.26 4.50
CA MET A 57 -1.54 4.84 4.42
C MET A 57 -1.78 4.29 3.01
N VAL A 58 -2.94 4.58 2.39
CA VAL A 58 -3.19 4.20 0.98
C VAL A 58 -2.11 4.76 0.05
N ASP A 59 -1.72 6.02 0.22
CA ASP A 59 -0.65 6.64 -0.59
C ASP A 59 0.72 5.95 -0.43
N LEU A 60 1.03 5.43 0.76
CA LEU A 60 2.29 4.71 0.99
C LEU A 60 2.24 3.32 0.34
N VAL A 61 1.16 2.57 0.57
CA VAL A 61 1.00 1.21 0.05
C VAL A 61 1.00 1.18 -1.48
N VAL A 62 0.26 2.09 -2.14
CA VAL A 62 0.22 2.14 -3.61
C VAL A 62 1.58 2.47 -4.23
N GLN A 63 2.44 3.16 -3.49
CA GLN A 63 3.81 3.46 -3.93
C GLN A 63 4.76 2.31 -3.65
N GLU A 64 4.65 1.67 -2.49
CA GLU A 64 5.41 0.47 -2.14
C GLU A 64 5.21 -0.61 -3.20
N LEU A 65 3.95 -0.88 -3.56
CA LEU A 65 3.59 -1.88 -4.56
C LEU A 65 3.78 -1.40 -6.02
N ASN A 66 4.28 -0.19 -6.23
CA ASN A 66 4.46 0.43 -7.55
C ASN A 66 3.19 0.45 -8.43
N ILE A 67 2.01 0.58 -7.82
CA ILE A 67 0.71 0.64 -8.49
C ILE A 67 0.47 2.03 -9.10
N LEU A 68 0.90 3.08 -8.39
CA LEU A 68 0.81 4.47 -8.83
C LEU A 68 2.20 5.11 -8.89
N PRO A 69 2.39 6.17 -9.71
CA PRO A 69 3.67 6.87 -9.81
C PRO A 69 4.19 7.31 -8.43
N ARG A 70 5.45 6.98 -8.13
CA ARG A 70 6.13 7.37 -6.90
C ARG A 70 6.17 8.89 -6.76
N LYS A 71 5.88 9.38 -5.55
CA LYS A 71 6.02 10.80 -5.20
C LYS A 71 7.22 10.92 -4.27
N PRO A 72 8.10 11.92 -4.47
CA PRO A 72 9.38 12.02 -3.75
C PRO A 72 9.27 12.20 -2.22
N LYS A 73 8.06 12.39 -1.66
CA LYS A 73 7.82 12.57 -0.21
C LYS A 73 7.10 11.39 0.48
N ASN A 74 6.90 10.28 -0.24
CA ASN A 74 6.05 9.18 0.20
C ASN A 74 6.81 7.85 0.14
N LEU A 75 8.02 7.82 0.71
CA LEU A 75 8.74 6.57 0.90
C LEU A 75 8.21 5.87 2.15
N ASN A 76 8.08 4.56 2.08
CA ASN A 76 7.77 3.73 3.24
C ASN A 76 8.96 3.81 4.23
N PRO A 77 8.76 4.21 5.50
CA PRO A 77 9.86 4.30 6.47
C PRO A 77 10.56 2.98 6.77
N ASN A 78 9.88 1.85 6.55
CA ASN A 78 10.43 0.52 6.83
C ASN A 78 10.98 -0.17 5.57
N SER A 79 11.09 0.53 4.43
CA SER A 79 11.72 -0.05 3.25
C SER A 79 13.25 0.05 3.35
N HIS A 80 13.95 -0.94 2.81
CA HIS A 80 15.42 -0.91 2.73
C HIS A 80 15.94 0.30 1.92
N GLU A 81 15.16 0.85 0.97
CA GLU A 81 15.49 2.12 0.29
C GLU A 81 15.60 3.31 1.28
N HIS A 82 14.80 3.34 2.36
CA HIS A 82 14.89 4.37 3.38
C HIS A 82 16.14 4.18 4.27
N GLU A 83 16.53 2.94 4.55
CA GLU A 83 17.77 2.63 5.27
C GLU A 83 19.00 3.06 4.44
N ASP A 84 19.01 2.80 3.13
CA ASP A 84 20.10 3.17 2.23
C ASP A 84 20.20 4.69 1.98
N ILE A 85 19.10 5.44 2.04
CA ILE A 85 19.12 6.92 1.94
C ILE A 85 19.64 7.57 3.24
N MET A 86 19.56 6.84 4.38
CA MET A 86 20.04 7.31 5.69
C MET A 86 21.43 6.80 6.08
N ALA A 87 21.99 5.85 5.32
CA ALA A 87 23.35 5.31 5.50
C ALA A 87 24.40 6.15 4.74
#